data_AF-A0A816A8S6-F1
#
_entry.id   AF-A0A816A8S6-F1
#
_cell.length_a   1.000
_cell.length_b   1.000
_cell.length_c   1.000
_cell.angle_alpha   90.00
_cell.angle_beta   90.00
_cell.angle_gamma   90.00
#
_symmetry.space_group_name_H-M   'P 1'
#
loop_
_entity.id
_entity.type
_entity.pdbx_description
1 polymer ?
#
loop_
_entity_poly.entity_id
_entity_poly.type
_entity_poly.pdbx_seq_one_letter_code
_entity_poly.pdbx_strand_id
1 'polypeptide(L)'
;QHIDAQNKNLNRYLAALFTLDNNSVEILQKSKACTLAAAWCRHDHSLANNLLKHCKLFTLTEVLKAVNMLDAARQIRVHEKQLKRLELSKTKPKAVKLGKIKNNIDNLSKIKPLSGSASGAVARHVRRWTRTLSATELEYFALHMPTEPWKKLADIVHFNPTKDFPGLPWFLPFCFGNPAPSDTMVAHCRNVTTENVNTLLKEFSIPYSHLKQFKNVLSEESKAKIALKEEKLDTLLWYYEDLQCDSVDEIIQERLTAPHDGVEKIVTLPYGKLMERLLLIRMIREGLSPNPTGQLVVDEKRAPFYSDLIKIAEEQLTKLK
;
A
#
# COMPACT_ATOMS: atom_id res chain seq x y z
N GLN A 1 11.84 -24.04 -10.34
CA GLN A 1 12.82 -22.94 -10.12
C GLN A 1 12.87 -22.50 -8.65
N HIS A 2 11.88 -21.77 -8.10
CA HIS A 2 11.96 -21.32 -6.69
C HIS A 2 12.05 -22.46 -5.67
N ILE A 3 11.25 -23.52 -5.82
CA ILE A 3 11.33 -24.74 -4.99
C ILE A 3 12.74 -25.36 -5.08
N ASP A 4 13.27 -25.53 -6.29
CA ASP A 4 14.59 -26.12 -6.51
C ASP A 4 15.71 -25.27 -5.89
N ALA A 5 15.62 -23.95 -6.03
CA ALA A 5 16.61 -23.03 -5.48
C ALA A 5 16.62 -23.07 -3.94
N GLN A 6 15.43 -23.07 -3.33
CA GLN A 6 15.31 -23.24 -1.88
C GLN A 6 15.80 -24.61 -1.42
N ASN A 7 15.59 -25.68 -2.20
CA ASN A 7 16.04 -27.04 -1.85
C ASN A 7 17.56 -27.20 -1.97
N LYS A 8 18.18 -26.60 -3.00
CA LYS A 8 19.62 -26.69 -3.25
C LYS A 8 20.43 -25.85 -2.26
N ASN A 9 20.02 -24.61 -1.99
CA ASN A 9 20.75 -23.73 -1.08
C ASN A 9 19.82 -22.65 -0.51
N LEU A 10 19.09 -23.00 0.54
CA LEU A 10 18.15 -22.10 1.20
C LEU A 10 18.85 -20.83 1.72
N ASN A 11 20.01 -20.97 2.36
CA ASN A 11 20.72 -19.84 2.97
C ASN A 11 21.12 -18.80 1.92
N ARG A 12 21.71 -19.23 0.79
CA ARG A 12 22.07 -18.33 -0.31
C ARG A 12 20.84 -17.68 -0.93
N TYR A 13 19.75 -18.43 -1.09
CA TYR A 13 18.51 -17.92 -1.63
C TYR A 13 17.92 -16.79 -0.76
N LEU A 14 17.85 -17.02 0.56
CA LEU A 14 17.34 -16.03 1.50
C LEU A 14 18.28 -14.84 1.67
N ALA A 15 19.60 -15.08 1.72
CA ALA A 15 20.60 -14.01 1.75
C ALA A 15 20.43 -13.10 0.54
N ALA A 16 20.32 -13.65 -0.68
CA ALA A 16 20.07 -12.83 -1.87
C ALA A 16 18.77 -12.02 -1.77
N LEU A 17 17.67 -12.64 -1.33
CA LEU A 17 16.38 -11.95 -1.18
C LEU A 17 16.47 -10.77 -0.21
N PHE A 18 17.04 -10.98 0.98
CA PHE A 18 17.12 -9.95 2.01
C PHE A 18 18.23 -8.92 1.75
N THR A 19 19.32 -9.30 1.07
CA THR A 19 20.32 -8.33 0.60
C THR A 19 19.70 -7.38 -0.42
N LEU A 20 18.88 -7.86 -1.36
CA LEU A 20 18.19 -6.99 -2.31
C LEU A 20 17.24 -6.02 -1.59
N ASP A 21 16.45 -6.50 -0.64
CA ASP A 21 15.54 -5.66 0.17
C ASP A 21 16.30 -4.59 0.97
N ASN A 22 17.37 -4.99 1.67
CA ASN A 22 18.20 -4.07 2.47
C ASN A 22 18.90 -2.99 1.64
N ASN A 23 19.18 -3.26 0.37
CA ASN A 23 19.77 -2.30 -0.56
C ASN A 23 18.70 -1.53 -1.37
N SER A 24 17.43 -1.60 -0.96
CA SER A 24 16.30 -0.98 -1.66
C SER A 24 16.18 -1.36 -3.15
N VAL A 25 16.69 -2.55 -3.52
CA VAL A 25 16.58 -3.07 -4.89
C VAL A 25 15.21 -3.70 -5.05
N GLU A 26 14.46 -3.25 -6.07
CA GLU A 26 13.10 -3.73 -6.29
C GLU A 26 13.08 -5.23 -6.62
N ILE A 27 12.42 -6.00 -5.76
CA ILE A 27 12.13 -7.42 -6.01
C ILE A 27 10.75 -7.51 -6.65
N LEU A 28 10.68 -8.11 -7.84
CA LEU A 28 9.41 -8.32 -8.55
C LEU A 28 8.38 -9.04 -7.66
N GLN A 29 7.14 -8.52 -7.62
CA GLN A 29 6.04 -9.09 -6.83
C GLN A 29 5.81 -10.58 -7.12
N LYS A 30 5.99 -11.00 -8.39
CA LYS A 30 5.89 -12.42 -8.79
C LYS A 30 6.93 -13.27 -8.05
N SER A 31 8.18 -12.80 -7.97
CA SER A 31 9.25 -13.50 -7.27
C SER A 31 8.98 -13.61 -5.77
N LYS A 32 8.43 -12.56 -5.14
CA LYS A 32 8.00 -12.61 -3.74
C LYS A 32 6.89 -13.65 -3.53
N ALA A 33 5.82 -13.59 -4.33
CA ALA A 33 4.72 -14.57 -4.25
C ALA A 33 5.19 -16.01 -4.48
N CYS A 34 6.04 -16.25 -5.48
CA CYS A 34 6.62 -17.58 -5.74
C CYS A 34 7.52 -18.07 -4.60
N THR A 35 8.26 -17.16 -3.93
CA THR A 35 9.08 -17.49 -2.75
C THR A 35 8.22 -18.05 -1.62
N LEU A 36 7.13 -17.36 -1.30
CA LEU A 36 6.20 -17.77 -0.24
C LEU A 36 5.45 -19.05 -0.61
N ALA A 37 4.96 -19.15 -1.85
CA ALA A 37 4.32 -20.37 -2.35
C ALA A 37 5.27 -21.58 -2.29
N ALA A 38 6.53 -21.42 -2.68
CA ALA A 38 7.53 -22.48 -2.62
C ALA A 38 7.79 -22.98 -1.19
N ALA A 39 7.85 -22.08 -0.20
CA ALA A 39 7.98 -22.45 1.21
C ALA A 39 6.79 -23.32 1.67
N TRP A 40 5.56 -22.94 1.29
CA TRP A 40 4.36 -23.73 1.59
C TRP A 40 4.32 -25.08 0.85
N CYS A 41 4.73 -25.13 -0.42
CA CYS A 41 4.81 -26.38 -1.20
C CYS A 41 5.81 -27.37 -0.59
N ARG A 42 6.86 -26.88 0.05
CA ARG A 42 7.88 -27.66 0.78
C ARG A 42 7.44 -28.06 2.20
N HIS A 43 6.27 -27.63 2.65
CA HIS A 43 5.83 -27.76 4.04
C HIS A 43 6.78 -27.08 5.06
N ASP A 44 7.58 -26.12 4.60
CA ASP A 44 8.48 -25.34 5.44
C ASP A 44 7.73 -24.17 6.09
N HIS A 45 6.89 -24.53 7.06
CA HIS A 45 6.00 -23.60 7.74
C HIS A 45 6.76 -22.57 8.59
N SER A 46 7.96 -22.94 9.08
CA SER A 46 8.83 -22.02 9.82
C SER A 46 9.29 -20.89 8.90
N LEU A 47 9.82 -21.24 7.74
CA LEU A 47 10.22 -20.27 6.72
C LEU A 47 9.05 -19.38 6.30
N ALA A 48 7.89 -19.98 6.00
CA ALA A 48 6.73 -19.21 5.58
C ALA A 48 6.28 -18.19 6.65
N ASN A 49 6.29 -18.57 7.94
CA ASN A 49 5.98 -17.63 9.02
C ASN A 49 7.03 -16.52 9.12
N ASN A 50 8.31 -16.83 8.94
CA ASN A 50 9.37 -15.82 8.98
C ASN A 50 9.22 -14.84 7.81
N LEU A 51 8.96 -15.32 6.60
CA LEU A 51 8.67 -14.47 5.44
C LEU A 51 7.48 -13.53 5.70
N LEU A 52 6.38 -14.05 6.25
CA LEU A 52 5.19 -13.25 6.58
C LEU A 52 5.41 -12.17 7.64
N LYS A 53 6.45 -12.28 8.47
CA LYS A 53 6.84 -11.21 9.42
C LYS A 53 7.47 -10.01 8.73
N HIS A 54 8.02 -10.18 7.52
CA HIS A 54 8.56 -9.08 6.74
C HIS A 54 7.44 -8.36 5.97
N CYS A 55 6.64 -7.57 6.68
CA CYS A 55 5.46 -6.88 6.14
C CYS A 55 5.75 -5.97 4.94
N LYS A 56 6.98 -5.43 4.83
CA LYS A 56 7.45 -4.65 3.65
C LYS A 56 7.54 -5.50 2.38
N LEU A 57 7.93 -6.78 2.52
CA LEU A 57 8.08 -7.69 1.41
C LEU A 57 6.79 -8.45 1.09
N PHE A 58 6.08 -8.90 2.12
CA PHE A 58 4.92 -9.78 1.97
C PHE A 58 3.65 -9.08 2.44
N THR A 59 3.11 -8.23 1.56
CA THR A 59 1.83 -7.57 1.79
C THR A 59 0.66 -8.48 1.39
N LEU A 60 -0.57 -7.99 1.59
CA LEU A 60 -1.79 -8.64 1.08
C LEU A 60 -1.66 -9.11 -0.38
N THR A 61 -1.03 -8.30 -1.23
CA THR A 61 -0.89 -8.61 -2.66
C THR A 61 -0.06 -9.87 -2.90
N GLU A 62 1.12 -9.96 -2.28
CA GLU A 62 2.01 -11.11 -2.40
C GLU A 62 1.40 -12.36 -1.76
N VAL A 63 0.77 -12.20 -0.59
CA VAL A 63 0.09 -13.30 0.12
C VAL A 63 -1.05 -13.86 -0.73
N LEU A 64 -1.92 -13.00 -1.27
CA LEU A 64 -3.02 -13.42 -2.13
C LEU A 64 -2.50 -14.09 -3.41
N LYS A 65 -1.47 -13.54 -4.06
CA LYS A 65 -0.87 -14.18 -5.24
C LYS A 65 -0.31 -15.56 -4.93
N ALA A 66 0.41 -15.72 -3.82
CA ALA A 66 0.95 -17.00 -3.39
C ALA A 66 -0.16 -18.02 -3.09
N VAL A 67 -1.22 -17.61 -2.38
CA VAL A 67 -2.38 -18.46 -2.08
C VAL A 67 -3.14 -18.83 -3.36
N ASN A 68 -3.32 -17.90 -4.31
CA ASN A 68 -3.95 -18.18 -5.60
C ASN A 68 -3.17 -19.20 -6.43
N MET A 69 -1.83 -19.15 -6.42
CA MET A 69 -1.00 -20.18 -7.07
C MET A 69 -1.28 -21.56 -6.47
N LEU A 70 -1.36 -21.64 -5.14
CA LEU A 70 -1.67 -22.89 -4.42
C LEU A 70 -3.11 -23.36 -4.62
N ASP A 71 -4.05 -22.44 -4.86
CA ASP A 71 -5.47 -22.73 -5.12
C ASP A 71 -5.75 -23.08 -6.60
N ALA A 72 -4.78 -22.86 -7.50
CA ALA A 72 -4.95 -23.05 -8.94
C ALA A 72 -5.46 -24.46 -9.30
N ALA A 73 -4.98 -25.51 -8.63
CA ALA A 73 -5.42 -26.88 -8.85
C ALA A 73 -6.91 -27.11 -8.51
N ARG A 74 -7.43 -26.43 -7.47
CA ARG A 74 -8.86 -26.48 -7.14
C ARG A 74 -9.66 -25.74 -8.20
N GLN A 75 -9.23 -24.54 -8.59
CA GLN A 75 -9.92 -23.72 -9.60
C GLN A 75 -9.97 -24.40 -10.97
N ILE A 76 -8.90 -25.09 -11.39
CA ILE A 76 -8.88 -25.91 -12.61
C ILE A 76 -9.99 -26.95 -12.57
N ARG A 77 -10.10 -27.74 -11.49
CA ARG A 77 -11.17 -28.76 -11.34
C ARG A 77 -12.57 -28.16 -11.38
N VAL A 78 -12.76 -26.97 -10.81
CA VAL A 78 -14.04 -26.24 -10.88
C VAL A 78 -14.38 -25.88 -12.33
N HIS A 79 -13.43 -25.33 -13.07
CA HIS A 79 -13.61 -24.97 -14.48
C HIS A 79 -13.78 -26.19 -15.40
N GLU A 80 -13.04 -27.27 -15.17
CA GLU A 80 -13.22 -28.55 -15.87
C GLU A 80 -14.63 -29.13 -15.65
N LYS A 81 -15.13 -29.09 -14.41
CA LYS A 81 -16.50 -29.53 -14.10
C LYS A 81 -17.53 -28.64 -14.78
N GLN A 82 -17.30 -27.33 -14.83
CA GLN A 82 -18.16 -26.39 -15.54
C GLN A 82 -18.15 -26.65 -17.06
N LEU A 83 -16.98 -26.93 -17.63
CA LEU A 83 -16.80 -27.27 -19.04
C LEU A 83 -17.59 -28.54 -19.41
N LYS A 84 -17.39 -29.63 -18.65
CA LYS A 84 -18.12 -30.89 -18.82
C LYS A 84 -19.64 -30.71 -18.75
N ARG A 85 -20.13 -29.88 -17.81
CA ARG A 85 -21.57 -29.57 -17.70
C ARG A 85 -22.12 -28.82 -18.91
N LEU A 86 -21.34 -27.93 -19.50
CA LEU A 86 -21.76 -27.20 -20.71
C LEU A 86 -21.74 -28.11 -21.94
N GLU A 87 -20.77 -29.01 -22.04
CA GLU A 87 -20.67 -30.00 -23.13
C GLU A 87 -21.81 -31.02 -23.10
N LEU A 88 -22.26 -31.41 -21.90
CA LEU A 88 -23.41 -32.31 -21.71
C LEU A 88 -24.77 -31.61 -21.81
N SER A 89 -24.81 -30.27 -21.94
CA SER A 89 -26.06 -29.52 -22.06
C SER A 89 -26.72 -29.77 -23.41
N LYS A 90 -28.04 -30.00 -23.43
CA LYS A 90 -28.82 -30.15 -24.67
C LYS A 90 -28.78 -28.89 -25.56
N THR A 91 -28.52 -27.72 -24.98
CA THR A 91 -28.38 -26.45 -25.70
C THR A 91 -26.92 -26.21 -26.07
N LYS A 92 -26.65 -25.98 -27.37
CA LYS A 92 -25.30 -25.69 -27.88
C LYS A 92 -24.72 -24.46 -27.16
N PRO A 93 -23.63 -24.60 -26.37
CA PRO A 93 -23.05 -23.47 -25.66
C PRO A 93 -22.46 -22.45 -26.64
N LYS A 94 -22.50 -21.15 -26.28
CA LYS A 94 -21.81 -20.11 -27.05
C LYS A 94 -20.30 -20.37 -27.04
N ALA A 95 -19.67 -20.39 -28.22
CA ALA A 95 -18.24 -20.65 -28.39
C ALA A 95 -17.36 -19.73 -27.52
N VAL A 96 -17.74 -18.46 -27.38
CA VAL A 96 -17.06 -17.46 -26.55
C VAL A 96 -16.95 -17.91 -25.08
N LYS A 97 -18.02 -18.49 -24.52
CA LYS A 97 -18.05 -18.95 -23.12
C LYS A 97 -17.15 -20.18 -22.93
N LEU A 98 -17.15 -21.11 -23.88
CA LEU A 98 -16.26 -22.27 -23.86
C LEU A 98 -14.79 -21.85 -23.97
N GLY A 99 -14.48 -20.94 -24.91
CA GLY A 99 -13.14 -20.38 -25.07
C GLY A 99 -12.64 -19.71 -23.79
N LYS A 100 -13.49 -18.93 -23.10
CA LYS A 100 -13.13 -18.31 -21.82
C LYS A 100 -12.79 -19.34 -20.73
N ILE A 101 -13.56 -20.42 -20.62
CA ILE A 101 -13.30 -21.47 -19.61
C ILE A 101 -11.99 -22.21 -19.92
N LYS A 102 -11.75 -22.57 -21.19
CA LYS A 102 -10.50 -23.21 -21.62
C LYS A 102 -9.28 -22.31 -21.36
N ASN A 103 -9.37 -21.04 -21.74
CA ASN A 103 -8.31 -20.06 -21.47
C ASN A 103 -8.01 -19.91 -19.97
N ASN A 104 -9.04 -19.95 -19.11
CA ASN A 104 -8.85 -19.93 -17.66
C ASN A 104 -8.11 -21.18 -17.15
N ILE A 105 -8.46 -22.37 -17.65
CA ILE A 105 -7.77 -23.62 -17.31
C ILE A 105 -6.30 -23.54 -17.74
N ASP A 106 -6.02 -23.07 -18.96
CA ASP A 106 -4.65 -22.94 -19.47
C ASP A 106 -3.83 -21.94 -18.66
N ASN A 107 -4.42 -20.78 -18.33
CA ASN A 107 -3.76 -19.76 -17.51
C ASN A 107 -3.47 -20.26 -16.09
N LEU A 108 -4.42 -20.95 -15.45
CA LEU A 108 -4.22 -21.55 -14.13
C LEU A 108 -3.18 -22.67 -14.17
N SER A 109 -3.16 -23.47 -15.24
CA SER A 109 -2.18 -24.55 -15.42
C SER A 109 -0.75 -24.03 -15.52
N LYS A 110 -0.56 -22.83 -16.10
CA LYS A 110 0.76 -22.15 -16.16
C LYS A 110 1.29 -21.70 -14.81
N ILE A 111 0.41 -21.38 -13.85
CA ILE A 111 0.81 -20.88 -12.52
C ILE A 111 0.74 -21.94 -11.42
N LYS A 112 0.06 -23.07 -11.69
CA LYS A 112 -0.10 -24.18 -10.76
C LYS A 112 1.29 -24.74 -10.40
N PRO A 113 1.64 -24.85 -9.11
CA PRO A 113 2.88 -25.49 -8.70
C PRO A 113 2.82 -27.00 -8.95
N LEU A 114 4.00 -27.62 -9.11
CA LEU A 114 4.12 -29.08 -9.29
C LEU A 114 3.60 -29.86 -8.07
N SER A 115 3.77 -29.30 -6.88
CA SER A 115 3.34 -29.88 -5.61
C SER A 115 2.70 -28.82 -4.71
N GLY A 116 1.98 -29.26 -3.67
CA GLY A 116 1.29 -28.39 -2.72
C GLY A 116 -0.10 -27.94 -3.18
N SER A 117 -0.87 -27.43 -2.23
CA SER A 117 -2.21 -26.88 -2.45
C SER A 117 -2.57 -25.85 -1.38
N ALA A 118 -3.64 -25.07 -1.59
CA ALA A 118 -4.22 -24.19 -0.59
C ALA A 118 -4.90 -25.02 0.52
N SER A 119 -4.09 -25.67 1.34
CA SER A 119 -4.52 -26.60 2.39
C SER A 119 -4.99 -25.86 3.64
N GLY A 120 -5.65 -26.59 4.56
CA GLY A 120 -6.02 -26.06 5.87
C GLY A 120 -4.81 -25.58 6.69
N ALA A 121 -3.62 -26.16 6.48
CA ALA A 121 -2.39 -25.67 7.10
C ALA A 121 -2.02 -24.28 6.58
N VAL A 122 -1.99 -24.08 5.25
CA VAL A 122 -1.76 -22.77 4.63
C VAL A 122 -2.77 -21.75 5.12
N ALA A 123 -4.06 -22.11 5.15
CA ALA A 123 -5.12 -21.23 5.68
C ALA A 123 -4.93 -20.86 7.15
N ARG A 124 -4.38 -21.76 8.00
CA ARG A 124 -4.04 -21.41 9.39
C ARG A 124 -2.89 -20.40 9.48
N HIS A 125 -1.87 -20.53 8.62
CA HIS A 125 -0.75 -19.58 8.59
C HIS A 125 -1.18 -18.19 8.12
N VAL A 126 -1.98 -18.12 7.05
CA VAL A 126 -2.53 -16.85 6.56
C VAL A 126 -3.41 -16.20 7.63
N ARG A 127 -4.30 -16.96 8.28
CA ARG A 127 -5.10 -16.45 9.41
C ARG A 127 -4.26 -15.92 10.56
N ARG A 128 -3.17 -16.60 10.92
CA ARG A 128 -2.24 -16.13 11.95
C ARG A 128 -1.58 -14.81 11.55
N TRP A 129 -1.14 -14.69 10.30
CA TRP A 129 -0.58 -13.45 9.76
C TRP A 129 -1.62 -12.32 9.77
N THR A 130 -2.86 -12.58 9.37
CA THR A 130 -3.92 -11.56 9.41
C THR A 130 -4.16 -11.01 10.81
N ARG A 131 -4.03 -11.84 11.85
CA ARG A 131 -4.14 -11.40 13.26
C ARG A 131 -3.00 -10.51 13.73
N THR A 132 -1.88 -10.44 13.00
CA THR A 132 -0.79 -9.52 13.36
C THR A 132 -1.05 -8.11 12.84
N LEU A 133 -2.07 -7.90 12.00
CA LEU A 133 -2.45 -6.58 11.51
C LEU A 133 -3.17 -5.81 12.63
N SER A 134 -2.71 -4.60 12.87
CA SER A 134 -3.31 -3.67 13.82
C SER A 134 -4.66 -3.14 13.33
N ALA A 135 -5.47 -2.62 14.25
CA ALA A 135 -6.73 -1.96 13.91
C ALA A 135 -6.50 -0.79 12.94
N THR A 136 -5.46 0.03 13.19
CA THR A 136 -5.08 1.16 12.35
C THR A 136 -4.70 0.73 10.93
N GLU A 137 -3.94 -0.36 10.76
CA GLU A 137 -3.63 -0.90 9.43
C GLU A 137 -4.89 -1.40 8.70
N LEU A 138 -5.82 -2.04 9.41
CA LEU A 138 -7.08 -2.52 8.83
C LEU A 138 -8.01 -1.35 8.45
N GLU A 139 -8.09 -0.30 9.26
CA GLU A 139 -8.81 0.94 8.91
C GLU A 139 -8.18 1.63 7.71
N TYR A 140 -6.83 1.67 7.66
CA TYR A 140 -6.11 2.16 6.51
C TYR A 140 -6.49 1.37 5.24
N PHE A 141 -6.51 0.04 5.30
CA PHE A 141 -6.96 -0.78 4.18
C PHE A 141 -8.41 -0.53 3.79
N ALA A 142 -9.31 -0.35 4.75
CA ALA A 142 -10.73 -0.09 4.48
C ALA A 142 -10.95 1.25 3.75
N LEU A 143 -10.11 2.25 4.03
CA LEU A 143 -10.17 3.57 3.42
C LEU A 143 -9.44 3.65 2.07
N HIS A 144 -8.24 3.10 1.99
CA HIS A 144 -7.31 3.38 0.89
C HIS A 144 -7.25 2.28 -0.15
N MET A 145 -7.60 1.03 0.22
CA MET A 145 -7.35 -0.12 -0.63
C MET A 145 -8.66 -0.73 -1.14
N PRO A 146 -8.65 -1.29 -2.37
CA PRO A 146 -9.80 -2.06 -2.86
C PRO A 146 -10.15 -3.21 -1.90
N THR A 147 -11.44 -3.49 -1.74
CA THR A 147 -11.90 -4.60 -0.88
C THR A 147 -11.82 -5.96 -1.57
N GLU A 148 -11.72 -5.99 -2.90
CA GLU A 148 -11.74 -7.22 -3.71
C GLU A 148 -10.62 -8.22 -3.39
N PRO A 149 -9.35 -7.81 -3.17
CA PRO A 149 -8.30 -8.74 -2.74
C PRO A 149 -8.61 -9.42 -1.41
N TRP A 150 -9.20 -8.69 -0.46
CA TRP A 150 -9.61 -9.24 0.84
C TRP A 150 -10.73 -10.27 0.69
N LYS A 151 -11.74 -10.00 -0.14
CA LYS A 151 -12.80 -10.97 -0.45
C LYS A 151 -12.22 -12.26 -1.04
N LYS A 152 -11.36 -12.14 -2.06
CA LYS A 152 -10.73 -13.31 -2.71
C LYS A 152 -9.89 -14.12 -1.74
N LEU A 153 -9.13 -13.46 -0.87
CA LEU A 153 -8.37 -14.16 0.15
C LEU A 153 -9.31 -14.88 1.12
N ALA A 154 -10.34 -14.18 1.62
CA ALA A 154 -11.34 -14.73 2.52
C ALA A 154 -12.07 -15.95 1.96
N ASP A 155 -12.40 -15.94 0.66
CA ASP A 155 -13.05 -17.07 -0.01
C ASP A 155 -12.18 -18.33 -0.05
N ILE A 156 -10.84 -18.17 -0.07
CA ILE A 156 -9.90 -19.29 -0.11
C ILE A 156 -9.55 -19.79 1.29
N VAL A 157 -9.26 -18.88 2.23
CA VAL A 157 -8.80 -19.25 3.58
C VAL A 157 -9.91 -19.30 4.64
N HIS A 158 -11.13 -18.94 4.26
CA HIS A 158 -12.33 -18.94 5.11
C HIS A 158 -12.11 -18.16 6.41
N PHE A 159 -11.82 -16.86 6.26
CA PHE A 159 -11.64 -15.96 7.40
C PHE A 159 -12.89 -15.89 8.27
N ASN A 160 -12.67 -15.79 9.57
CA ASN A 160 -13.70 -15.48 10.55
C ASN A 160 -13.52 -14.03 11.03
N PRO A 161 -14.54 -13.16 10.94
CA PRO A 161 -14.41 -11.74 11.28
C PRO A 161 -13.87 -11.48 12.70
N THR A 162 -14.39 -12.18 13.71
CA THR A 162 -14.01 -11.93 15.11
C THR A 162 -12.71 -12.61 15.52
N LYS A 163 -12.44 -13.81 14.99
CA LYS A 163 -11.23 -14.59 15.35
C LYS A 163 -10.00 -14.15 14.57
N ASP A 164 -10.15 -13.77 13.30
CA ASP A 164 -9.03 -13.45 12.42
C ASP A 164 -8.78 -11.94 12.30
N PHE A 165 -9.77 -11.10 12.62
CA PHE A 165 -9.65 -9.64 12.70
C PHE A 165 -10.10 -9.11 14.08
N PRO A 166 -9.48 -9.57 15.19
CA PRO A 166 -9.96 -9.26 16.54
C PRO A 166 -9.96 -7.75 16.85
N GLY A 167 -9.01 -6.99 16.29
CA GLY A 167 -8.94 -5.53 16.47
C GLY A 167 -9.94 -4.74 15.64
N LEU A 168 -10.56 -5.36 14.61
CA LEU A 168 -11.53 -4.68 13.75
C LEU A 168 -12.56 -5.67 13.17
N PRO A 169 -13.46 -6.27 13.99
CA PRO A 169 -14.32 -7.37 13.54
C PRO A 169 -15.28 -7.00 12.40
N TRP A 170 -15.60 -5.72 12.24
CA TRP A 170 -16.45 -5.24 11.15
C TRP A 170 -15.72 -5.14 9.80
N PHE A 171 -14.38 -5.21 9.77
CA PHE A 171 -13.57 -5.05 8.56
C PHE A 171 -13.92 -6.03 7.44
N LEU A 172 -14.03 -7.32 7.77
CA LEU A 172 -14.34 -8.34 6.78
C LEU A 172 -15.77 -8.19 6.25
N PRO A 173 -16.82 -8.06 7.08
CA PRO A 173 -18.16 -7.69 6.61
C PRO A 173 -18.18 -6.45 5.72
N PHE A 174 -17.41 -5.42 6.09
CA PHE A 174 -17.26 -4.20 5.28
C PHE A 174 -16.68 -4.49 3.90
N CYS A 175 -15.65 -5.36 3.83
CA CYS A 175 -15.10 -5.78 2.56
C CYS A 175 -16.18 -6.40 1.66
N PHE A 176 -17.12 -7.17 2.22
CA PHE A 176 -18.25 -7.78 1.52
C PHE A 176 -19.45 -6.86 1.26
N GLY A 177 -19.36 -5.58 1.64
CA GLY A 177 -20.37 -4.56 1.30
C GLY A 177 -21.21 -4.07 2.47
N ASN A 178 -21.03 -4.59 3.68
CA ASN A 178 -21.69 -4.01 4.85
C ASN A 178 -21.13 -2.58 5.12
N PRO A 179 -21.95 -1.68 5.68
CA PRO A 179 -21.45 -0.37 6.10
C PRO A 179 -20.44 -0.53 7.24
N ALA A 180 -19.48 0.39 7.31
CA ALA A 180 -18.66 0.55 8.50
C ALA A 180 -19.53 1.12 9.65
N PRO A 181 -19.25 0.79 10.92
CA PRO A 181 -19.98 1.36 12.05
C PRO A 181 -19.92 2.89 12.05
N SER A 182 -21.03 3.53 12.43
CA SER A 182 -21.24 4.97 12.26
C SER A 182 -20.28 5.86 13.04
N ASP A 183 -19.66 5.34 14.08
CA ASP A 183 -18.69 5.99 14.95
C ASP A 183 -17.23 5.85 14.45
N THR A 184 -17.01 5.14 13.34
CA THR A 184 -15.67 4.90 12.81
C THR A 184 -15.25 5.97 11.81
N MET A 185 -13.95 6.26 11.78
CA MET A 185 -13.33 7.14 10.76
C MET A 185 -13.72 6.69 9.33
N VAL A 186 -13.85 5.38 9.10
CA VAL A 186 -14.20 4.82 7.79
C VAL A 186 -15.62 5.19 7.35
N ALA A 187 -16.59 5.19 8.27
CA ALA A 187 -17.95 5.62 7.97
C ALA A 187 -18.02 7.12 7.65
N HIS A 188 -17.31 7.95 8.42
CA HIS A 188 -17.27 9.40 8.21
C HIS A 188 -16.53 9.77 6.92
N CYS A 189 -15.39 9.14 6.64
CA CYS A 189 -14.54 9.49 5.51
C CYS A 189 -15.12 9.06 4.14
N ARG A 190 -16.05 8.10 4.09
CA ARG A 190 -16.70 7.71 2.82
C ARG A 190 -17.60 8.79 2.24
N ASN A 191 -18.10 9.69 3.08
CA ASN A 191 -19.02 10.76 2.71
C ASN A 191 -18.36 12.14 2.85
N VAL A 192 -17.05 12.24 2.63
CA VAL A 192 -16.37 13.54 2.64
C VAL A 192 -16.87 14.35 1.44
N THR A 193 -17.33 15.55 1.72
CA THR A 193 -17.80 16.53 0.75
C THR A 193 -17.07 17.86 0.97
N THR A 194 -17.23 18.78 0.03
CA THR A 194 -16.68 20.14 0.13
C THR A 194 -17.17 20.89 1.36
N GLU A 195 -18.38 20.58 1.84
CA GLU A 195 -19.02 21.27 2.96
C GLU A 195 -18.56 20.73 4.32
N ASN A 196 -18.26 19.42 4.41
CA ASN A 196 -17.96 18.78 5.70
C ASN A 196 -16.47 18.51 5.94
N VAL A 197 -15.61 18.61 4.91
CA VAL A 197 -14.20 18.20 5.00
C VAL A 197 -13.44 18.90 6.12
N ASN A 198 -13.64 20.22 6.31
CA ASN A 198 -12.97 20.97 7.37
C ASN A 198 -13.45 20.55 8.77
N THR A 199 -14.74 20.25 8.93
CA THR A 199 -15.30 19.75 10.20
C THR A 199 -14.76 18.35 10.51
N LEU A 200 -14.72 17.47 9.52
CA LEU A 200 -14.18 16.11 9.68
C LEU A 200 -12.71 16.12 10.08
N LEU A 201 -11.92 17.05 9.55
CA LEU A 201 -10.51 17.19 9.94
C LEU A 201 -10.35 17.65 11.38
N LYS A 202 -11.35 18.28 12.01
CA LYS A 202 -11.31 18.61 13.45
C LYS A 202 -11.43 17.37 14.34
N GLU A 203 -12.06 16.31 13.85
CA GLU A 203 -12.29 15.09 14.62
C GLU A 203 -11.30 13.98 14.25
N PHE A 204 -11.00 13.81 12.97
CA PHE A 204 -10.24 12.68 12.45
C PHE A 204 -8.90 13.10 11.85
N SER A 205 -7.91 12.22 11.97
CA SER A 205 -6.62 12.36 11.30
C SER A 205 -6.67 11.68 9.94
N ILE A 206 -7.12 12.42 8.92
CA ILE A 206 -7.28 11.90 7.56
C ILE A 206 -6.00 12.16 6.74
N PRO A 207 -5.37 11.14 6.13
CA PRO A 207 -4.23 11.35 5.26
C PRO A 207 -4.53 12.28 4.09
N TYR A 208 -3.61 13.20 3.78
CA TYR A 208 -3.83 14.21 2.75
C TYR A 208 -4.14 13.64 1.36
N SER A 209 -3.65 12.44 1.05
CA SER A 209 -3.95 11.75 -0.22
C SER A 209 -5.46 11.61 -0.51
N HIS A 210 -6.30 11.48 0.53
CA HIS A 210 -7.77 11.47 0.40
C HIS A 210 -8.41 12.85 0.30
N LEU A 211 -7.70 13.85 0.82
CA LEU A 211 -8.17 15.23 0.89
C LEU A 211 -7.77 16.04 -0.34
N LYS A 212 -6.85 15.52 -1.17
CA LYS A 212 -6.29 16.20 -2.32
C LYS A 212 -7.35 16.75 -3.29
N GLN A 213 -8.46 16.04 -3.47
CA GLN A 213 -9.56 16.52 -4.31
C GLN A 213 -10.29 17.75 -3.74
N PHE A 214 -10.17 17.99 -2.44
CA PHE A 214 -10.76 19.11 -1.70
C PHE A 214 -9.76 20.25 -1.42
N LYS A 215 -8.55 20.19 -1.99
CA LYS A 215 -7.46 21.14 -1.68
C LYS A 215 -7.85 22.63 -1.76
N ASN A 216 -8.76 22.98 -2.66
CA ASN A 216 -9.21 24.36 -2.87
C ASN A 216 -10.17 24.86 -1.78
N VAL A 217 -10.74 23.98 -0.97
CA VAL A 217 -11.69 24.32 0.11
C VAL A 217 -11.12 24.08 1.50
N LEU A 218 -9.88 23.60 1.62
CA LEU A 218 -9.22 23.41 2.91
C LEU A 218 -8.89 24.76 3.55
N SER A 219 -9.41 24.98 4.75
CA SER A 219 -9.05 26.12 5.58
C SER A 219 -7.60 26.03 6.06
N GLU A 220 -7.01 27.16 6.45
CA GLU A 220 -5.65 27.20 7.01
C GLU A 220 -5.53 26.34 8.28
N GLU A 221 -6.56 26.33 9.15
CA GLU A 221 -6.64 25.46 10.33
C GLU A 221 -6.55 23.98 9.94
N SER A 222 -7.29 23.57 8.92
CA SER A 222 -7.26 22.20 8.39
C SER A 222 -5.88 21.86 7.80
N LYS A 223 -5.28 22.77 7.02
CA LYS A 223 -3.93 22.57 6.44
C LYS A 223 -2.87 22.42 7.52
N ALA A 224 -2.89 23.28 8.53
CA ALA A 224 -2.00 23.20 9.68
C ALA A 224 -2.17 21.86 10.42
N LYS A 225 -3.41 21.42 10.63
CA LYS A 225 -3.67 20.14 11.28
C LYS A 225 -3.20 18.94 10.47
N ILE A 226 -3.36 18.96 9.15
CA ILE A 226 -2.77 17.96 8.25
C ILE A 226 -1.25 17.93 8.43
N ALA A 227 -0.60 19.10 8.44
CA ALA A 227 0.85 19.21 8.62
C ALA A 227 1.35 18.70 9.98
N LEU A 228 0.61 18.97 11.06
CA LEU A 228 0.94 18.46 12.40
C LEU A 228 0.79 16.94 12.51
N LYS A 229 -0.17 16.35 11.80
CA LYS A 229 -0.49 14.91 11.92
C LYS A 229 0.28 14.02 10.94
N GLU A 230 0.82 14.60 9.86
CA GLU A 230 1.61 13.85 8.89
C GLU A 230 2.96 13.46 9.49
N GLU A 231 3.21 12.15 9.59
CA GLU A 231 4.44 11.64 10.19
C GLU A 231 5.68 11.99 9.37
N LYS A 232 5.59 11.99 8.03
CA LYS A 232 6.75 12.17 7.16
C LYS A 232 6.82 13.59 6.61
N LEU A 233 7.91 14.29 6.90
CA LEU A 233 8.14 15.62 6.34
C LEU A 233 8.20 15.59 4.81
N ASP A 234 8.74 14.51 4.23
CA ASP A 234 8.74 14.26 2.79
C ASP A 234 7.34 14.39 2.17
N THR A 235 6.29 13.89 2.84
CA THR A 235 4.92 14.00 2.36
C THR A 235 4.45 15.45 2.34
N LEU A 236 4.80 16.24 3.35
CA LEU A 236 4.47 17.67 3.41
C LEU A 236 5.18 18.47 2.32
N LEU A 237 6.48 18.22 2.12
CA LEU A 237 7.25 18.82 1.05
C LEU A 237 6.74 18.41 -0.34
N TRP A 238 6.21 17.18 -0.46
CA TRP A 238 5.62 16.70 -1.70
C TRP A 238 4.35 17.46 -2.10
N TYR A 239 3.52 17.81 -1.12
CA TYR A 239 2.21 18.44 -1.32
C TYR A 239 2.16 19.91 -0.93
N TYR A 240 3.33 20.55 -0.78
CA TYR A 240 3.45 21.91 -0.29
C TYR A 240 2.66 22.91 -1.14
N GLU A 241 2.65 22.75 -2.47
CA GLU A 241 1.87 23.60 -3.38
C GLU A 241 0.37 23.67 -3.05
N ASP A 242 -0.18 22.60 -2.50
CA ASP A 242 -1.59 22.53 -2.13
C ASP A 242 -1.83 22.98 -0.68
N LEU A 243 -0.87 22.68 0.21
CA LEU A 243 -0.96 22.90 1.66
C LEU A 243 -0.37 24.23 2.13
N GLN A 244 0.28 25.00 1.27
CA GLN A 244 0.92 26.27 1.64
C GLN A 244 -0.04 27.21 2.41
N CYS A 245 0.43 27.62 3.58
CA CYS A 245 -0.05 28.73 4.42
C CYS A 245 0.96 28.96 5.56
N ASP A 246 0.89 30.11 6.22
CA ASP A 246 1.86 30.51 7.25
C ASP A 246 2.02 29.47 8.37
N SER A 247 0.91 28.88 8.84
CA SER A 247 0.97 27.83 9.87
C SER A 247 1.68 26.56 9.39
N VAL A 248 1.52 26.17 8.11
CA VAL A 248 2.22 25.00 7.55
C VAL A 248 3.71 25.30 7.40
N ASP A 249 4.06 26.53 7.03
CA ASP A 249 5.44 27.00 6.95
C ASP A 249 6.15 26.91 8.30
N GLU A 250 5.49 27.37 9.36
CA GLU A 250 6.00 27.28 10.75
C GLU A 250 6.22 25.83 11.17
N ILE A 251 5.26 24.93 10.90
CA ILE A 251 5.38 23.50 11.24
C ILE A 251 6.57 22.86 10.50
N ILE A 252 6.73 23.16 9.21
CA ILE A 252 7.86 22.63 8.43
C ILE A 252 9.18 23.16 8.97
N GLN A 253 9.26 24.46 9.27
CA GLN A 253 10.44 25.11 9.84
C GLN A 253 10.84 24.50 11.20
N GLU A 254 9.88 24.34 12.11
CA GLU A 254 10.09 23.73 13.42
C GLU A 254 10.63 22.31 13.26
N ARG A 255 9.99 21.51 12.40
CA ARG A 255 10.42 20.13 12.15
C ARG A 255 11.80 20.03 11.53
N LEU A 256 12.21 21.00 10.70
CA LEU A 256 13.53 21.07 10.08
C LEU A 256 14.64 21.47 11.05
N THR A 257 14.31 22.21 12.11
CA THR A 257 15.27 22.77 13.07
C THR A 257 15.29 22.05 14.41
N ALA A 258 14.28 21.22 14.69
CA ALA A 258 14.20 20.44 15.91
C ALA A 258 15.45 19.55 16.08
N PRO A 259 16.08 19.52 17.27
CA PRO A 259 17.24 18.65 17.51
C PRO A 259 16.83 17.19 17.37
N HIS A 260 17.55 16.43 16.55
CA HIS A 260 17.33 14.99 16.41
C HIS A 260 18.29 14.25 17.33
N ASP A 261 17.76 13.65 18.38
CA ASP A 261 18.48 12.72 19.24
C ASP A 261 18.77 11.40 18.48
N GLY A 262 19.75 11.44 17.57
CA GLY A 262 20.30 10.24 16.93
C GLY A 262 19.41 9.52 15.92
N VAL A 263 18.26 10.09 15.53
CA VAL A 263 17.38 9.53 14.49
C VAL A 263 17.72 10.14 13.12
N GLU A 264 17.65 9.28 12.11
CA GLU A 264 17.91 9.52 10.68
C GLU A 264 17.30 10.83 10.13
N LYS A 265 17.91 11.37 9.06
CA LYS A 265 17.54 12.65 8.41
C LYS A 265 16.01 12.81 8.26
N ILE A 266 15.48 13.98 8.67
CA ILE A 266 14.03 14.29 8.58
C ILE A 266 13.52 14.20 7.14
N VAL A 267 14.38 14.56 6.18
CA VAL A 267 14.06 14.55 4.76
C VAL A 267 14.78 13.38 4.09
N THR A 268 14.02 12.39 3.67
CA THR A 268 14.51 11.15 3.04
C THR A 268 14.26 11.11 1.54
N LEU A 269 13.79 12.21 0.95
CA LEU A 269 13.58 12.34 -0.49
C LEU A 269 14.87 12.01 -1.26
N PRO A 270 14.80 11.22 -2.35
CA PRO A 270 15.92 11.05 -3.27
C PRO A 270 16.38 12.41 -3.80
N TYR A 271 17.69 12.60 -3.97
CA TYR A 271 18.28 13.89 -4.34
C TYR A 271 17.61 14.56 -5.54
N GLY A 272 17.35 13.81 -6.63
CA GLY A 272 16.67 14.34 -7.81
C GLY A 272 15.25 14.87 -7.50
N LYS A 273 14.51 14.21 -6.62
CA LYS A 273 13.19 14.65 -6.18
C LYS A 273 13.28 15.85 -5.23
N LEU A 274 14.25 15.85 -4.33
CA LEU A 274 14.50 16.98 -3.44
C LEU A 274 14.79 18.27 -4.23
N MET A 275 15.62 18.19 -5.28
CA MET A 275 15.89 19.32 -6.16
C MET A 275 14.64 19.81 -6.91
N GLU A 276 13.81 18.89 -7.40
CA GLU A 276 12.52 19.26 -8.02
C GLU A 276 11.62 20.02 -7.04
N ARG A 277 11.55 19.58 -5.78
CA ARG A 277 10.76 20.25 -4.74
C ARG A 277 11.35 21.61 -4.35
N LEU A 278 12.67 21.72 -4.22
CA LEU A 278 13.34 23.01 -3.99
C LEU A 278 13.00 24.03 -5.09
N LEU A 279 13.07 23.62 -6.36
CA LEU A 279 12.72 24.51 -7.47
C LEU A 279 11.26 24.96 -7.40
N LEU A 280 10.33 24.05 -7.11
CA LEU A 280 8.91 24.40 -6.96
C LEU A 280 8.67 25.36 -5.79
N ILE A 281 9.27 25.11 -4.63
CA ILE A 281 9.13 25.96 -3.43
C ILE A 281 9.73 27.35 -3.70
N ARG A 282 10.87 27.40 -4.40
CA ARG A 282 11.47 28.67 -4.85
C ARG A 282 10.52 29.44 -5.76
N MET A 283 9.93 28.78 -6.75
CA MET A 283 8.96 29.44 -7.65
C MET A 283 7.76 29.99 -6.88
N ILE A 284 7.24 29.23 -5.91
CA ILE A 284 6.15 29.69 -5.04
C ILE A 284 6.55 30.94 -4.24
N ARG A 285 7.73 30.91 -3.62
CA ARG A 285 8.26 32.01 -2.81
C ARG A 285 8.50 33.28 -3.63
N GLU A 286 9.03 33.13 -4.84
CA GLU A 286 9.30 34.23 -5.77
C GLU A 286 8.02 34.70 -6.51
N GLY A 287 6.86 34.09 -6.25
CA GLY A 287 5.61 34.43 -6.91
C GLY A 287 5.56 34.03 -8.40
N LEU A 288 6.47 33.15 -8.85
CA LEU A 288 6.61 32.66 -10.23
C LEU A 288 5.57 31.58 -10.58
N SER A 289 4.33 31.76 -10.12
CA SER A 289 3.22 30.89 -10.50
C SER A 289 2.87 31.10 -11.98
N PRO A 290 2.48 30.06 -12.74
CA PRO A 290 2.01 30.20 -14.12
C PRO A 290 0.61 30.84 -14.16
N ASN A 291 0.48 32.10 -13.74
CA ASN A 291 -0.69 32.92 -13.99
C ASN A 291 -0.43 33.83 -15.22
N PRO A 292 -1.38 33.96 -16.15
CA PRO A 292 -1.18 34.61 -17.46
C PRO A 292 -1.01 36.14 -17.40
N THR A 293 -1.03 36.76 -16.22
CA THR A 293 -1.09 38.23 -16.06
C THR A 293 0.24 38.90 -15.70
N GLY A 294 1.36 38.17 -15.65
CA GLY A 294 2.70 38.75 -15.80
C GLY A 294 3.19 39.76 -14.75
N GLN A 295 2.48 39.94 -13.63
CA GLN A 295 2.96 40.78 -12.53
C GLN A 295 3.59 39.92 -11.42
N LEU A 296 4.90 40.07 -11.26
CA LEU A 296 5.69 39.46 -10.20
C LEU A 296 5.45 40.24 -8.90
N VAL A 297 4.71 39.65 -7.97
CA VAL A 297 4.71 40.08 -6.58
C VAL A 297 5.60 39.11 -5.83
N VAL A 298 6.82 39.56 -5.50
CA VAL A 298 7.74 38.80 -4.64
C VAL A 298 7.24 38.94 -3.21
N ASP A 299 6.80 37.83 -2.62
CA ASP A 299 6.38 37.76 -1.22
C ASP A 299 7.47 37.05 -0.43
N GLU A 300 8.45 37.83 0.05
CA GLU A 300 9.65 37.30 0.74
C GLU A 300 9.33 36.45 1.98
N LYS A 301 8.09 36.50 2.48
CA LYS A 301 7.64 35.80 3.69
C LYS A 301 7.25 34.33 3.47
N ARG A 302 7.06 33.87 2.24
CA ARG A 302 6.63 32.49 1.96
C ARG A 302 7.79 31.50 2.04
N ALA A 303 7.52 30.32 2.59
CA ALA A 303 8.48 29.23 2.73
C ALA A 303 9.79 29.67 3.43
N PRO A 304 9.74 30.21 4.66
CA PRO A 304 10.93 30.64 5.40
C PRO A 304 11.97 29.51 5.56
N PHE A 305 11.50 28.26 5.59
CA PHE A 305 12.30 27.05 5.71
C PHE A 305 13.13 26.68 4.46
N TYR A 306 12.98 27.42 3.36
CA TYR A 306 13.66 27.12 2.10
C TYR A 306 15.19 27.08 2.23
N SER A 307 15.78 27.99 3.01
CA SER A 307 17.24 28.04 3.22
C SER A 307 17.78 26.81 3.95
N ASP A 308 17.03 26.28 4.91
CA ASP A 308 17.42 25.06 5.63
C ASP A 308 17.29 23.82 4.75
N LEU A 309 16.28 23.80 3.87
CA LEU A 309 16.13 22.72 2.88
C LEU A 309 17.29 22.70 1.86
N ILE A 310 17.85 23.86 1.49
CA ILE A 310 19.07 23.94 0.66
C ILE A 310 20.24 23.25 1.36
N LYS A 311 20.49 23.55 2.65
CA LYS A 311 21.59 22.93 3.40
C LYS A 311 21.49 21.41 3.40
N ILE A 312 20.27 20.88 3.59
CA ILE A 312 20.01 19.43 3.53
C ILE A 312 20.36 18.86 2.16
N ALA A 313 20.00 19.56 1.07
CA ALA A 313 20.33 19.12 -0.29
C ALA A 313 21.85 19.14 -0.55
N GLU A 314 22.56 20.17 -0.10
CA GLU A 314 24.03 20.26 -0.20
C GLU A 314 24.72 19.12 0.55
N GLU A 315 24.25 18.78 1.75
CA GLU A 315 24.73 17.62 2.50
C GLU A 315 24.42 16.28 1.81
N GLN A 316 23.28 16.16 1.12
CA GLN A 316 22.99 14.95 0.36
C GLN A 316 23.90 14.84 -0.88
N LEU A 317 24.16 15.96 -1.57
CA LEU A 317 25.03 16.01 -2.74
C LEU A 317 26.47 15.62 -2.40
N THR A 318 26.98 16.07 -1.25
CA THR A 318 28.34 15.73 -0.79
C THR A 318 28.51 14.24 -0.50
N LYS A 319 27.44 13.53 -0.06
CA LYS A 319 27.47 12.08 0.16
C LYS A 319 27.44 11.25 -1.13
N LEU A 320 27.04 11.85 -2.25
CA LEU A 320 27.00 11.19 -3.56
C LEU A 320 28.34 11.30 -4.31
N LYS A 321 29.25 12.17 -3.85
CA LYS A 321 30.61 12.33 -4.39
C LYS A 321 31.56 11.34 -3.71
#